data_AF-A0A955Y211-F1
#
_entry.id   AF-A0A955Y211-F1
#
_cell.length_a   1.000
_cell.length_b   1.000
_cell.length_c   1.000
_cell.angle_alpha   90.00
_cell.angle_beta   90.00
_cell.angle_gamma   90.00
#
_symmetry.space_group_name_H-M   'P 1'
#
loop_
_entity.id
_entity.type
_entity.pdbx_description
1 polymer ?
#
loop_
_entity_poly.entity_id
_entity_poly.type
_entity_poly.pdbx_seq_one_letter_code
_entity_poly.pdbx_strand_id
1 'polypeptide(L)'
;MMLAILGCSTPPTVATAPPVEPEPTESLATPDRVEVAPPSMAPVHLEPAGLPSSDPVDQTPRDVFDLPGGGRLVHLSRGDHWLWTVAGRTYHLEAAAPVRVTPDGIVEVGGEPCPPSGLEPATAAPFASVCPGLWRRNPVKGAKSKLEWGTDFLRDHVKGGEALTRFVKEKVVRSRGKTSEEHASTGSVAPSGSPTPVRTTRDASLVVEELGIPLSGGPSPLTAGVFYATAAQPGIWLAALHPGLVPDAGTRPLDPVEAVADTLLVLFELDRFDLHFALGTEHPRLDWADRVKPPVRTDWPGPDGFDGDGPLVRAGSVRPDRGGAVVAAFTGGFKRSHGAFHRGPLATVNRGSHYGFVEDGIVWSRPQPGLASVTVTWDGRVDLGVWTEAQRVGDYRHVRQNGLPLVVDGAIGPDVYDRLDGNWSGSVEGDARSMRAGLCIRTEGTARQLLYGYFTAATPGAMARVFLAAGCEDA
;
A
#
# COMPACT_ATOMS: atom_id res chain seq x y z
N MET A 1 -13.18 -2.10 0.63
CA MET A 1 -12.05 -1.37 1.24
C MET A 1 -12.39 0.10 1.08
N MET A 2 -12.54 0.85 2.19
CA MET A 2 -13.14 2.18 2.17
C MET A 2 -12.00 3.20 2.32
N LEU A 3 -11.88 4.14 1.39
CA LEU A 3 -11.13 5.37 1.62
C LEU A 3 -11.85 6.09 2.77
N ALA A 4 -11.26 6.10 3.96
CA ALA A 4 -11.88 6.71 5.12
C ALA A 4 -11.50 8.19 5.16
N ILE A 5 -12.42 9.06 4.71
CA ILE A 5 -12.40 10.48 5.06
C ILE A 5 -13.36 10.63 6.24
N LEU A 6 -12.85 11.05 7.39
CA LEU A 6 -13.62 11.13 8.63
C LEU A 6 -14.67 12.23 8.56
N GLY A 7 -15.93 11.85 8.31
CA GLY A 7 -17.13 12.67 8.48
C GLY A 7 -18.10 12.00 9.45
N CYS A 8 -18.53 12.70 10.49
CA CYS A 8 -19.44 12.20 11.52
C CYS A 8 -20.90 12.15 11.01
N SER A 9 -21.61 11.01 11.11
CA SER A 9 -23.08 10.93 11.18
C SER A 9 -23.62 9.52 11.54
N THR A 10 -24.81 9.48 12.16
CA THR A 10 -25.53 8.40 12.88
C THR A 10 -26.11 7.24 12.04
N PRO A 11 -26.42 6.06 12.64
CA PRO A 11 -26.80 4.84 11.90
C PRO A 11 -28.32 4.72 11.62
N PRO A 12 -28.74 4.11 10.49
CA PRO A 12 -30.12 3.66 10.30
C PRO A 12 -30.31 2.14 10.42
N THR A 13 -31.58 1.79 10.63
CA THR A 13 -32.17 0.52 11.07
C THR A 13 -32.23 -0.57 9.99
N VAL A 14 -32.09 -1.84 10.40
CA VAL A 14 -32.06 -3.04 9.55
C VAL A 14 -33.48 -3.56 9.25
N ALA A 15 -33.77 -3.86 7.98
CA ALA A 15 -34.93 -4.64 7.55
C ALA A 15 -34.48 -5.95 6.87
N THR A 16 -35.18 -7.04 7.18
CA THR A 16 -34.91 -8.42 6.75
C THR A 16 -35.50 -8.75 5.38
N ALA A 17 -34.73 -9.44 4.52
CA ALA A 17 -35.16 -9.95 3.21
C ALA A 17 -35.59 -11.43 3.27
N PRO A 18 -36.56 -11.87 2.43
CA PRO A 18 -37.04 -13.26 2.35
C PRO A 18 -36.20 -14.16 1.41
N PRO A 19 -36.40 -15.50 1.41
CA PRO A 19 -35.50 -16.45 0.77
C PRO A 19 -35.74 -16.64 -0.73
N VAL A 20 -34.67 -17.01 -1.45
CA VAL A 20 -34.62 -17.22 -2.91
C VAL A 20 -34.58 -18.73 -3.22
N GLU A 21 -35.44 -19.18 -4.13
CA GLU A 21 -35.47 -20.55 -4.68
C GLU A 21 -34.42 -20.76 -5.80
N PRO A 22 -33.92 -21.98 -6.02
CA PRO A 22 -32.86 -22.26 -6.99
C PRO A 22 -33.39 -22.53 -8.41
N GLU A 23 -32.76 -21.92 -9.41
CA GLU A 23 -32.97 -22.22 -10.84
C GLU A 23 -31.94 -23.23 -11.39
N PRO A 24 -32.27 -23.94 -12.50
CA PRO A 24 -31.62 -25.17 -12.91
C PRO A 24 -30.41 -24.95 -13.82
N THR A 25 -29.48 -25.90 -13.75
CA THR A 25 -28.23 -25.97 -14.54
C THR A 25 -28.48 -26.42 -15.97
N GLU A 26 -28.10 -25.59 -16.95
CA GLU A 26 -27.88 -26.00 -18.34
C GLU A 26 -26.38 -26.15 -18.66
N SER A 27 -26.09 -27.27 -19.33
CA SER A 27 -24.78 -27.70 -19.81
C SER A 27 -24.49 -27.08 -21.18
N LEU A 28 -23.34 -26.41 -21.33
CA LEU A 28 -22.87 -25.91 -22.62
C LEU A 28 -21.53 -26.54 -22.99
N ALA A 29 -21.54 -27.19 -24.16
CA ALA A 29 -20.40 -27.82 -24.81
C ALA A 29 -19.40 -26.78 -25.35
N THR A 30 -18.11 -27.09 -25.21
CA THR A 30 -16.96 -26.34 -25.73
C THR A 30 -16.76 -26.55 -27.24
N PRO A 31 -16.56 -25.49 -28.05
CA PRO A 31 -15.98 -25.60 -29.38
C PRO A 31 -14.46 -25.38 -29.38
N ASP A 32 -13.82 -26.03 -30.35
CA ASP A 32 -12.37 -26.17 -30.55
C ASP A 32 -11.60 -24.85 -30.67
N ARG A 33 -10.42 -24.84 -30.04
CA ARG A 33 -9.49 -23.71 -29.97
C ARG A 33 -8.42 -23.85 -31.05
N VAL A 34 -8.39 -22.93 -32.01
CA VAL A 34 -7.30 -22.78 -32.98
C VAL A 34 -6.13 -22.04 -32.29
N GLU A 35 -4.98 -22.71 -32.16
CA GLU A 35 -3.73 -22.10 -31.70
C GLU A 35 -3.11 -21.24 -32.79
N VAL A 36 -2.91 -19.95 -32.50
CA VAL A 36 -2.05 -19.05 -33.28
C VAL A 36 -0.88 -18.67 -32.36
N ALA A 37 0.33 -19.04 -32.77
CA ALA A 37 1.55 -18.77 -32.03
C ALA A 37 1.88 -17.25 -32.02
N PRO A 38 2.22 -16.66 -30.86
CA PRO A 38 2.65 -15.26 -30.79
C PRO A 38 4.08 -15.08 -31.34
N PRO A 39 4.43 -13.87 -31.83
CA PRO A 39 5.76 -13.57 -32.36
C PRO A 39 6.82 -13.60 -31.24
N SER A 40 7.95 -14.21 -31.56
CA SER A 40 9.16 -14.26 -30.75
C SER A 40 9.78 -12.87 -30.63
N MET A 41 9.76 -12.29 -29.43
CA MET A 41 10.62 -11.18 -29.04
C MET A 41 11.65 -11.69 -28.04
N ALA A 42 12.92 -11.32 -28.26
CA ALA A 42 14.04 -11.77 -27.45
C ALA A 42 13.84 -11.39 -25.97
N PRO A 43 14.00 -12.33 -25.03
CA PRO A 43 13.90 -12.05 -23.60
C PRO A 43 15.02 -11.09 -23.18
N VAL A 44 14.66 -10.04 -22.46
CA VAL A 44 15.62 -9.27 -21.67
C VAL A 44 16.10 -10.20 -20.57
N HIS A 45 17.33 -10.70 -20.69
CA HIS A 45 17.99 -11.47 -19.65
C HIS A 45 18.22 -10.57 -18.44
N LEU A 46 17.39 -10.73 -17.40
CA LEU A 46 17.79 -10.39 -16.04
C LEU A 46 18.91 -11.37 -15.67
N GLU A 47 20.17 -10.93 -15.75
CA GLU A 47 21.26 -11.71 -15.18
C GLU A 47 20.97 -11.96 -13.69
N PRO A 48 21.28 -13.15 -13.14
CA PRO A 48 21.17 -13.39 -11.71
C PRO A 48 22.17 -12.48 -11.00
N ALA A 49 21.68 -11.33 -10.55
CA ALA A 49 22.45 -10.39 -9.76
C ALA A 49 23.02 -11.12 -8.54
N GLY A 50 24.29 -10.84 -8.23
CA GLY A 50 25.00 -11.46 -7.11
C GLY A 50 24.19 -11.30 -5.82
N LEU A 51 24.28 -12.30 -4.94
CA LEU A 51 23.55 -12.29 -3.67
C LEU A 51 23.76 -10.95 -2.93
N PRO A 52 22.72 -10.12 -2.68
CA PRO A 52 22.83 -9.01 -1.76
C PRO A 52 23.26 -9.55 -0.40
N SER A 53 24.10 -8.78 0.31
CA SER A 53 24.86 -9.21 1.50
C SER A 53 24.14 -10.27 2.35
N SER A 54 24.85 -11.36 2.65
CA SER A 54 24.44 -12.45 3.54
C SER A 54 24.03 -12.00 4.95
N ASP A 55 24.24 -10.74 5.28
CA ASP A 55 24.17 -10.25 6.64
C ASP A 55 22.73 -9.88 7.03
N PRO A 56 22.36 -10.06 8.31
CA PRO A 56 21.09 -9.57 8.87
C PRO A 56 20.97 -8.05 8.72
N VAL A 57 19.75 -7.52 8.90
CA VAL A 57 19.55 -6.06 8.84
C VAL A 57 20.35 -5.39 9.94
N ASP A 58 21.35 -4.59 9.56
CA ASP A 58 22.11 -3.75 10.48
C ASP A 58 21.31 -2.47 10.78
N GLN A 59 20.77 -2.39 12.00
CA GLN A 59 20.17 -1.19 12.58
C GLN A 59 21.04 -0.68 13.73
N THR A 60 22.32 -0.43 13.47
CA THR A 60 23.23 0.14 14.47
C THR A 60 22.67 1.48 14.98
N PRO A 61 22.50 1.64 16.30
CA PRO A 61 22.05 2.90 16.88
C PRO A 61 22.91 4.08 16.49
N ARG A 62 22.28 5.25 16.32
CA ARG A 62 23.02 6.50 16.08
C ARG A 62 23.68 7.02 17.35
N ASP A 63 22.90 7.05 18.42
CA ASP A 63 23.32 7.61 19.69
C ASP A 63 22.91 6.67 20.83
N VAL A 64 23.80 6.50 21.80
CA VAL A 64 23.55 5.69 23.00
C VAL A 64 23.97 6.50 24.22
N PHE A 65 23.05 6.69 25.14
CA PHE A 65 23.26 7.42 26.38
C PHE A 65 22.98 6.50 27.56
N ASP A 66 23.98 6.22 28.38
CA ASP A 66 23.79 5.58 29.67
C ASP A 66 23.37 6.66 30.69
N LEU A 67 22.23 6.44 31.34
CA LEU A 67 21.60 7.39 32.26
C LEU A 67 21.82 6.98 33.72
N PRO A 68 21.79 7.93 34.67
CA PRO A 68 21.85 7.64 36.10
C PRO A 68 20.81 6.58 36.53
N GLY A 69 21.18 5.75 37.50
CA GLY A 69 20.29 4.69 38.01
C GLY A 69 20.12 3.47 37.09
N GLY A 70 21.03 3.28 36.13
CA GLY A 70 21.02 2.13 35.21
C GLY A 70 20.00 2.26 34.08
N GLY A 71 19.55 3.49 33.79
CA GLY A 71 18.74 3.77 32.62
C GLY A 71 19.58 3.82 31.36
N ARG A 72 18.94 3.70 30.19
CA ARG A 72 19.60 3.84 28.89
C ARG A 72 18.66 4.49 27.89
N LEU A 73 19.14 5.42 27.10
CA LEU A 73 18.42 6.04 26.00
C LEU A 73 19.17 5.77 24.68
N VAL A 74 18.46 5.23 23.68
CA VAL A 74 19.04 4.81 22.40
C VAL A 74 18.28 5.46 21.26
N HIS A 75 19.00 6.11 20.35
CA HIS A 75 18.47 6.68 19.11
C HIS A 75 18.62 5.68 17.97
N LEU A 76 17.51 5.22 17.40
CA LEU A 76 17.49 4.04 16.52
C LEU A 76 17.86 4.31 15.07
N SER A 77 17.51 5.47 14.53
CA SER A 77 17.70 5.79 13.11
C SER A 77 17.90 7.28 12.90
N ARG A 78 17.90 7.77 11.65
CA ARG A 78 17.85 9.21 11.35
C ARG A 78 16.47 9.83 11.66
N GLY A 79 15.47 8.99 11.90
CA GLY A 79 14.11 9.40 12.22
C GLY A 79 13.95 9.76 13.69
N ASP A 80 12.70 9.89 14.10
CA ASP A 80 12.31 10.42 15.41
C ASP A 80 12.26 9.34 16.51
N HIS A 81 12.84 8.16 16.28
CA HIS A 81 12.57 6.95 17.08
C HIS A 81 13.63 6.68 18.14
N TRP A 82 13.17 6.47 19.37
CA TRP A 82 14.02 6.25 20.54
C TRP A 82 13.57 5.03 21.34
N LEU A 83 14.53 4.35 21.96
CA LEU A 83 14.28 3.40 23.04
C LEU A 83 14.75 3.98 24.36
N TRP A 84 13.87 4.04 25.34
CA TRP A 84 14.23 4.43 26.70
C TRP A 84 14.05 3.25 27.64
N THR A 85 15.15 2.75 28.20
CA THR A 85 15.17 1.73 29.24
C THR A 85 15.25 2.39 30.61
N VAL A 86 14.27 2.14 31.48
CA VAL A 86 14.22 2.59 32.88
C VAL A 86 13.80 1.43 33.76
N ALA A 87 14.56 1.18 34.84
CA ALA A 87 14.30 0.09 35.78
C ALA A 87 14.09 -1.29 35.10
N GLY A 88 14.90 -1.59 34.08
CA GLY A 88 14.84 -2.84 33.31
C GLY A 88 13.69 -2.95 32.30
N ARG A 89 12.87 -1.90 32.12
CA ARG A 89 11.78 -1.87 31.13
C ARG A 89 12.14 -0.93 29.99
N THR A 90 11.96 -1.38 28.74
CA THR A 90 12.26 -0.61 27.53
C THR A 90 10.97 -0.09 26.90
N TYR A 91 10.95 1.20 26.57
CA TYR A 91 9.83 1.89 25.96
C TYR A 91 10.22 2.40 24.57
N HIS A 92 9.34 2.20 23.59
CA HIS A 92 9.51 2.76 22.25
C HIS A 92 8.87 4.15 22.17
N LEU A 93 9.65 5.15 21.81
CA LEU A 93 9.26 6.55 21.81
C LEU A 93 9.43 7.20 20.45
N GLU A 94 8.65 8.24 20.21
CA GLU A 94 8.80 9.15 19.08
C GLU A 94 8.88 10.59 19.56
N ALA A 95 9.81 11.36 19.00
CA ALA A 95 10.01 12.77 19.30
C ALA A 95 9.56 13.67 18.14
N ALA A 96 8.89 14.79 18.41
CA ALA A 96 8.65 15.85 17.41
C ALA A 96 9.63 17.03 17.60
N ALA A 97 10.51 16.95 18.59
CA ALA A 97 11.50 17.96 18.89
C ALA A 97 12.86 17.29 19.17
N PRO A 98 13.98 18.03 19.03
CA PRO A 98 15.30 17.49 19.33
C PRO A 98 15.39 16.94 20.74
N VAL A 99 15.94 15.73 20.88
CA VAL A 99 16.23 15.09 22.16
C VAL A 99 17.70 15.26 22.49
N ARG A 100 18.00 15.64 23.72
CA ARG A 100 19.38 15.78 24.24
C ARG A 100 19.48 15.14 25.62
N VAL A 101 20.69 14.78 25.99
CA VAL A 101 21.02 14.35 27.36
C VAL A 101 22.05 15.30 27.92
N THR A 102 21.76 15.94 29.04
CA THR A 102 22.69 16.85 29.72
C THR A 102 23.85 16.08 30.35
N PRO A 103 24.97 16.74 30.74
CA PRO A 103 26.05 16.09 31.46
C PRO A 103 25.62 15.40 32.76
N ASP A 104 24.56 15.90 33.40
CA ASP A 104 23.98 15.32 34.62
C ASP A 104 23.01 14.16 34.34
N GLY A 105 22.86 13.76 33.07
CA GLY A 105 21.99 12.66 32.65
C GLY A 105 20.51 13.02 32.59
N ILE A 106 20.17 14.31 32.47
CA ILE A 106 18.79 14.76 32.29
C ILE A 106 18.44 14.69 30.81
N VAL A 107 17.33 14.01 30.50
CA VAL A 107 16.78 14.01 29.14
C VAL A 107 16.02 15.31 28.91
N GLU A 108 16.35 16.03 27.84
CA GLU A 108 15.66 17.24 27.41
C GLU A 108 15.02 17.02 26.04
N VAL A 109 13.80 17.54 25.87
CA VAL A 109 13.05 17.51 24.61
C VAL A 109 12.68 18.93 24.24
N GLY A 110 13.16 19.41 23.10
CA GLY A 110 12.95 20.81 22.70
C GLY A 110 13.61 21.84 23.63
N GLY A 111 14.59 21.40 24.44
CA GLY A 111 15.26 22.24 25.44
C GLY A 111 14.62 22.24 26.83
N GLU A 112 13.52 21.49 27.02
CA GLU A 112 12.85 21.37 28.31
C GLU A 112 13.12 20.01 28.96
N PRO A 113 13.34 19.94 30.29
CA PRO A 113 13.51 18.67 31.00
C PRO A 113 12.32 17.73 30.82
N CYS A 114 12.58 16.49 30.44
CA CYS A 114 11.59 15.45 30.23
C CYS A 114 11.84 14.29 31.22
N PRO A 115 11.14 14.22 32.36
CA PRO A 115 11.37 13.19 33.36
C PRO A 115 10.80 11.83 32.92
N PRO A 116 11.41 10.70 33.35
CA PRO A 116 10.93 9.35 33.02
C PRO A 116 9.59 9.00 33.65
N SER A 117 9.06 9.81 34.58
CA SER A 117 7.77 9.58 35.22
C SER A 117 6.60 9.54 34.24
N GLY A 118 6.73 10.16 33.06
CA GLY A 118 5.73 10.10 31.99
C GLY A 118 5.71 8.77 31.20
N LEU A 119 6.66 7.87 31.46
CA LEU A 119 6.73 6.55 30.79
C LEU A 119 5.68 5.56 31.31
N GLU A 120 4.98 5.87 32.42
CA GLU A 120 3.88 5.11 33.00
C GLU A 120 2.75 6.07 33.39
N PRO A 121 1.45 5.77 33.18
CA PRO A 121 0.89 4.43 32.93
C PRO A 121 0.48 4.15 31.47
N ALA A 122 0.17 2.89 31.21
CA ALA A 122 -0.39 2.39 29.96
C ALA A 122 -1.80 2.96 29.71
N THR A 123 -1.93 3.88 28.76
CA THR A 123 -3.24 4.24 28.20
C THR A 123 -3.63 3.20 27.13
N ALA A 124 -4.92 3.00 26.90
CA ALA A 124 -5.40 2.17 25.79
C ALA A 124 -5.20 2.83 24.41
N ALA A 125 -4.74 4.08 24.38
CA ALA A 125 -4.48 4.83 23.16
C ALA A 125 -3.16 4.34 22.53
N PRO A 126 -3.03 4.36 21.19
CA PRO A 126 -1.80 3.95 20.51
C PRO A 126 -0.56 4.79 20.88
N PHE A 127 -0.79 6.02 21.35
CA PHE A 127 0.24 6.95 21.82
C PHE A 127 -0.12 7.50 23.20
N ALA A 128 0.89 7.66 24.05
CA ALA A 128 0.80 8.40 25.31
C ALA A 128 1.86 9.51 25.33
N SER A 129 1.49 10.74 25.67
CA SER A 129 2.48 11.81 25.86
C SER A 129 3.31 11.53 27.11
N VAL A 130 4.63 11.58 26.97
CA VAL A 130 5.59 11.48 28.09
C VAL A 130 5.87 12.88 28.64
N CYS A 131 6.14 13.80 27.72
CA CYS A 131 6.30 15.24 27.94
C CYS A 131 5.96 15.97 26.62
N PRO A 132 5.90 17.31 26.58
CA PRO A 132 5.68 18.04 25.32
C PRO A 132 6.69 17.64 24.25
N GLY A 133 6.20 17.20 23.09
CA GLY A 133 7.06 16.79 21.97
C GLY A 133 7.63 15.37 22.06
N LEU A 134 7.29 14.57 23.06
CA LEU A 134 7.69 13.17 23.17
C LEU A 134 6.50 12.27 23.47
N TRP A 135 6.33 11.21 22.67
CA TRP A 135 5.26 10.24 22.83
C TRP A 135 5.82 8.83 22.96
N ARG A 136 5.21 8.05 23.84
CA ARG A 136 5.40 6.61 23.95
C ARG A 136 4.42 5.90 23.02
N ARG A 137 4.91 4.98 22.19
CA ARG A 137 4.06 4.05 21.43
C ARG A 137 3.57 2.94 22.35
N ASN A 138 2.27 2.66 22.30
CA ASN A 138 1.64 1.59 23.06
C ASN A 138 1.26 0.44 22.13
N PRO A 139 1.50 -0.83 22.52
CA PRO A 139 0.97 -1.95 21.79
C PRO A 139 -0.56 -1.93 21.91
N VAL A 140 -1.23 -1.75 20.78
CA VAL A 140 -2.69 -1.76 20.69
C VAL A 140 -3.15 -2.83 19.73
N LYS A 141 -4.34 -3.38 19.96
CA LYS A 141 -5.00 -4.26 19.00
C LYS A 141 -5.75 -3.39 18.00
N GLY A 142 -5.43 -3.52 16.72
CA GLY A 142 -6.19 -2.89 15.65
C GLY A 142 -7.64 -3.39 15.61
N ALA A 143 -8.53 -2.58 15.04
CA ALA A 143 -9.90 -2.99 14.78
C ALA A 143 -9.91 -4.09 13.71
N LYS A 144 -10.20 -5.33 14.11
CA LYS A 144 -10.48 -6.44 13.19
C LYS A 144 -11.98 -6.65 13.10
N SER A 145 -12.48 -6.85 11.89
CA SER A 145 -13.81 -7.43 11.72
C SER A 145 -13.83 -8.87 12.27
N LYS A 146 -15.00 -9.36 12.70
CA LYS A 146 -15.16 -10.76 13.14
C LYS A 146 -14.71 -11.77 12.07
N LEU A 147 -14.84 -11.40 10.79
CA LEU A 147 -14.41 -12.19 9.64
C LEU A 147 -12.88 -12.26 9.53
N GLU A 148 -12.18 -11.14 9.73
CA GLU A 148 -10.71 -11.10 9.76
C GLU A 148 -10.16 -11.88 10.96
N TRP A 149 -10.81 -11.79 12.12
CA TRP A 149 -10.42 -12.58 13.30
C TRP A 149 -10.54 -14.09 13.04
N GLY A 150 -11.66 -14.54 12.46
CA GLY A 150 -11.85 -15.94 12.09
C GLY A 150 -10.86 -16.41 11.00
N THR A 151 -10.57 -15.54 10.03
CA THR A 151 -9.59 -15.80 8.96
C THR A 151 -8.18 -15.97 9.53
N ASP A 152 -7.76 -15.08 10.43
CA ASP A 152 -6.42 -15.13 11.02
C ASP A 152 -6.28 -16.31 12.01
N PHE A 153 -7.32 -16.61 12.80
CA PHE A 153 -7.33 -17.80 13.67
C PHE A 153 -7.15 -19.10 12.88
N LEU A 154 -7.91 -19.26 11.78
CA LEU A 154 -7.81 -20.43 10.90
C LEU A 154 -6.42 -20.51 10.25
N ARG A 155 -5.83 -19.38 9.86
CA ARG A 155 -4.47 -19.34 9.29
C ARG A 155 -3.40 -19.72 10.30
N ASP A 156 -3.49 -19.19 11.52
CA ASP A 156 -2.45 -19.34 12.53
C ASP A 156 -2.50 -20.72 13.24
N HIS A 157 -3.65 -21.41 13.23
CA HIS A 157 -3.84 -22.64 14.02
C HIS A 157 -4.25 -23.88 13.20
N VAL A 158 -4.55 -23.75 11.91
CA VAL A 158 -4.99 -24.88 11.07
C VAL A 158 -4.04 -25.04 9.88
N LYS A 159 -3.35 -26.20 9.79
CA LYS A 159 -2.53 -26.56 8.61
C LYS A 159 -3.42 -26.58 7.36
N GLY A 160 -3.16 -25.68 6.41
CA GLY A 160 -3.99 -25.50 5.20
C GLY A 160 -5.12 -24.45 5.32
N GLY A 161 -5.12 -23.64 6.38
CA GLY A 161 -6.16 -22.65 6.69
C GLY A 161 -6.43 -21.61 5.59
N GLU A 162 -5.50 -21.34 4.67
CA GLU A 162 -5.71 -20.46 3.51
C GLU A 162 -6.90 -20.90 2.65
N ALA A 163 -7.15 -22.21 2.48
CA ALA A 163 -8.25 -22.72 1.68
C ALA A 163 -9.64 -22.41 2.29
N LEU A 164 -9.73 -22.31 3.62
CA LEU A 164 -10.98 -22.06 4.35
C LEU A 164 -11.36 -20.57 4.39
N THR A 165 -10.36 -19.67 4.29
CA THR A 165 -10.59 -18.21 4.19
C THR A 165 -11.33 -17.80 2.93
N ARG A 166 -11.28 -18.65 1.90
CA ARG A 166 -11.95 -18.48 0.61
C ARG A 166 -13.47 -18.38 0.76
N PHE A 167 -14.03 -19.24 1.61
CA PHE A 167 -15.47 -19.39 1.86
C PHE A 167 -16.10 -18.20 2.62
N VAL A 168 -15.31 -17.47 3.41
CA VAL A 168 -15.79 -16.41 4.31
C VAL A 168 -15.86 -15.04 3.61
N LYS A 169 -15.03 -14.80 2.59
CA LYS A 169 -15.06 -13.56 1.78
C LYS A 169 -16.10 -13.57 0.65
N GLU A 170 -16.65 -14.74 0.34
CA GLU A 170 -17.64 -14.99 -0.73
C GLU A 170 -18.96 -14.20 -0.52
N LYS A 171 -19.30 -13.84 0.73
CA LYS A 171 -20.53 -13.07 1.05
C LYS A 171 -20.40 -11.55 1.01
N VAL A 172 -19.20 -10.98 0.84
CA VAL A 172 -18.98 -9.52 0.95
C VAL A 172 -18.80 -8.82 -0.40
N VAL A 173 -18.47 -9.55 -1.47
CA VAL A 173 -18.15 -8.98 -2.79
C VAL A 173 -19.39 -8.78 -3.68
N ARG A 174 -20.57 -9.26 -3.27
CA ARG A 174 -21.76 -9.31 -4.16
C ARG A 174 -22.63 -8.04 -4.21
N SER A 175 -22.16 -6.90 -3.72
CA SER A 175 -22.91 -5.64 -3.84
C SER A 175 -21.96 -4.46 -3.94
N ARG A 176 -21.78 -3.91 -5.16
CA ARG A 176 -21.26 -2.56 -5.52
C ARG A 176 -20.76 -2.61 -6.96
N GLY A 177 -21.04 -1.69 -7.87
CA GLY A 177 -22.14 -0.73 -8.04
C GLY A 177 -22.57 -0.82 -9.51
N LYS A 178 -23.75 -0.30 -9.87
CA LYS A 178 -24.20 -0.29 -11.26
C LYS A 178 -23.96 1.10 -11.83
N THR A 179 -22.83 1.30 -12.47
CA THR A 179 -22.57 2.46 -13.32
C THR A 179 -23.28 2.28 -14.66
N SER A 180 -24.04 3.29 -15.07
CA SER A 180 -24.62 3.35 -16.42
C SER A 180 -23.79 4.31 -17.25
N GLU A 181 -23.35 3.88 -18.44
CA GLU A 181 -22.85 4.79 -19.46
C GLU A 181 -24.06 5.48 -20.12
N GLU A 182 -24.12 6.80 -20.08
CA GLU A 182 -25.03 7.58 -20.93
C GLU A 182 -24.25 8.21 -22.09
N HIS A 183 -24.85 8.19 -23.28
CA HIS A 183 -24.33 8.91 -24.44
C HIS A 183 -24.54 10.40 -24.22
N ALA A 184 -23.49 11.11 -23.81
CA ALA A 184 -23.56 12.56 -23.66
C ALA A 184 -23.48 13.26 -25.02
N SER A 185 -24.44 14.15 -25.26
CA SER A 185 -24.29 15.25 -26.22
C SER A 185 -23.63 16.43 -25.51
N THR A 186 -22.62 17.00 -26.14
CA THR A 186 -21.76 18.13 -25.71
C THR A 186 -20.82 17.85 -24.53
N GLY A 187 -19.51 17.84 -24.84
CA GLY A 187 -18.43 17.61 -23.89
C GLY A 187 -18.35 18.68 -22.81
N SER A 188 -18.30 18.25 -21.54
CA SER A 188 -17.96 19.12 -20.44
C SER A 188 -16.49 19.53 -20.60
N VAL A 189 -16.26 20.83 -20.78
CA VAL A 189 -14.91 21.40 -20.79
C VAL A 189 -14.27 21.13 -19.43
N ALA A 190 -13.03 20.64 -19.41
CA ALA A 190 -12.29 20.43 -18.18
C ALA A 190 -12.31 21.72 -17.34
N PRO A 191 -12.60 21.65 -16.02
CA PRO A 191 -12.63 22.83 -15.17
C PRO A 191 -11.32 23.63 -15.30
N SER A 192 -11.41 24.96 -15.26
CA SER A 192 -10.21 25.82 -15.30
C SER A 192 -9.24 25.44 -14.17
N GLY A 193 -7.97 25.21 -14.51
CA GLY A 193 -6.95 24.77 -13.56
C GLY A 193 -6.95 23.26 -13.26
N SER A 194 -7.81 22.47 -13.91
CA SER A 194 -7.76 21.01 -13.83
C SER A 194 -6.42 20.47 -14.33
N PRO A 195 -5.85 19.43 -13.70
CA PRO A 195 -4.78 18.63 -14.26
C PRO A 195 -5.13 18.11 -15.66
N THR A 196 -4.10 17.80 -16.46
CA THR A 196 -4.29 17.17 -17.78
C THR A 196 -5.13 15.90 -17.65
N PRO A 197 -6.27 15.79 -18.38
CA PRO A 197 -7.13 14.61 -18.36
C PRO A 197 -6.42 13.33 -18.78
N VAL A 198 -6.95 12.19 -18.34
CA VAL A 198 -6.55 10.88 -18.86
C VAL A 198 -6.95 10.78 -20.33
N ARG A 199 -6.06 10.27 -21.18
CA ARG A 199 -6.33 10.10 -22.61
C ARG A 199 -7.41 9.03 -22.82
N THR A 200 -8.52 9.42 -23.44
CA THR A 200 -9.61 8.52 -23.84
C THR A 200 -9.71 8.41 -25.37
N THR A 201 -10.35 7.36 -25.88
CA THR A 201 -10.61 7.13 -27.31
C THR A 201 -11.90 7.76 -27.80
N ARG A 202 -12.82 8.08 -26.87
CA ARG A 202 -14.11 8.71 -27.12
C ARG A 202 -14.57 9.46 -25.88
N ASP A 203 -15.43 10.45 -26.09
CA ASP A 203 -16.14 11.10 -24.99
C ASP A 203 -17.16 10.13 -24.38
N ALA A 204 -17.23 10.12 -23.06
CA ALA A 204 -18.20 9.34 -22.30
C ALA A 204 -18.55 10.06 -21.01
N SER A 205 -19.79 9.91 -20.54
CA SER A 205 -20.24 10.40 -19.24
C SER A 205 -20.54 9.24 -18.32
N LEU A 206 -20.08 9.35 -17.08
CA LEU A 206 -20.16 8.31 -16.06
C LEU A 206 -20.94 8.81 -14.85
N VAL A 207 -21.87 7.98 -14.40
CA VAL A 207 -22.62 8.19 -13.15
C VAL A 207 -22.08 7.22 -12.11
N VAL A 208 -21.09 7.66 -11.34
CA VAL A 208 -20.49 6.84 -10.28
C VAL A 208 -21.38 6.86 -9.04
N GLU A 209 -22.04 5.74 -8.77
CA GLU A 209 -22.80 5.55 -7.53
C GLU A 209 -21.84 5.55 -6.32
N GLU A 210 -22.19 6.27 -5.24
CA GLU A 210 -21.45 6.27 -3.97
C GLU A 210 -19.95 6.63 -4.07
N LEU A 211 -19.59 7.68 -4.81
CA LEU A 211 -18.20 8.15 -4.95
C LEU A 211 -17.45 8.31 -3.60
N GLY A 212 -18.17 8.63 -2.52
CA GLY A 212 -17.63 8.75 -1.17
C GLY A 212 -16.70 9.95 -0.95
N ILE A 213 -16.37 10.68 -2.02
CA ILE A 213 -15.53 11.88 -2.02
C ILE A 213 -16.36 13.02 -2.61
N PRO A 214 -16.67 14.08 -1.84
CA PRO A 214 -17.46 15.20 -2.36
C PRO A 214 -16.65 16.01 -3.38
N LEU A 215 -17.28 16.41 -4.48
CA LEU A 215 -16.69 17.26 -5.52
C LEU A 215 -17.21 18.70 -5.42
N SER A 216 -16.37 19.68 -5.71
CA SER A 216 -16.70 21.11 -5.57
C SER A 216 -17.85 21.58 -6.48
N GLY A 217 -18.13 20.84 -7.56
CA GLY A 217 -19.21 21.13 -8.52
C GLY A 217 -20.54 20.39 -8.28
N GLY A 218 -20.65 19.60 -7.22
CA GLY A 218 -21.80 18.72 -6.97
C GLY A 218 -21.77 17.40 -7.76
N PRO A 219 -22.74 16.49 -7.54
CA PRO A 219 -22.75 15.18 -8.20
C PRO A 219 -23.31 15.24 -9.63
N SER A 220 -22.70 14.43 -10.51
CA SER A 220 -23.24 13.85 -11.76
C SER A 220 -23.58 14.77 -12.96
N PRO A 221 -23.33 14.33 -14.21
CA PRO A 221 -22.45 13.24 -14.66
C PRO A 221 -20.99 13.68 -14.81
N LEU A 222 -20.04 12.75 -14.64
CA LEU A 222 -18.60 13.00 -14.82
C LEU A 222 -18.17 12.65 -16.24
N THR A 223 -17.53 13.57 -16.96
CA THR A 223 -16.83 13.21 -18.20
C THR A 223 -15.63 12.30 -17.90
N ALA A 224 -15.57 11.16 -18.58
CA ALA A 224 -14.56 10.14 -18.36
C ALA A 224 -13.13 10.70 -18.53
N GLY A 225 -12.26 10.41 -17.57
CA GLY A 225 -10.85 10.83 -17.58
C GLY A 225 -10.60 12.30 -17.20
N VAL A 226 -11.63 13.14 -17.09
CA VAL A 226 -11.49 14.53 -16.63
C VAL A 226 -11.32 14.55 -15.11
N PHE A 227 -10.39 15.38 -14.62
CA PHE A 227 -10.14 15.59 -13.20
C PHE A 227 -11.03 16.71 -12.64
N TYR A 228 -11.72 16.41 -11.54
CA TYR A 228 -12.59 17.34 -10.82
C TYR A 228 -12.02 17.59 -9.43
N ALA A 229 -12.00 18.86 -9.02
CA ALA A 229 -11.52 19.23 -7.69
C ALA A 229 -12.44 18.64 -6.61
N THR A 230 -11.84 18.10 -5.55
CA THR A 230 -12.60 17.68 -4.37
C THR A 230 -13.05 18.91 -3.57
N ALA A 231 -14.22 18.83 -2.93
CA ALA A 231 -14.79 19.91 -2.13
C ALA A 231 -14.05 20.11 -0.80
N ALA A 232 -13.42 19.04 -0.29
CA ALA A 232 -12.83 19.04 1.04
C ALA A 232 -11.42 19.64 1.08
N GLN A 233 -10.61 19.44 0.02
CA GLN A 233 -9.19 19.79 0.04
C GLN A 233 -8.67 20.26 -1.32
N PRO A 234 -8.19 21.50 -1.44
CA PRO A 234 -7.47 21.98 -2.63
C PRO A 234 -6.23 21.14 -2.94
N GLY A 235 -5.93 20.94 -4.22
CA GLY A 235 -4.80 20.11 -4.68
C GLY A 235 -5.07 18.61 -4.66
N ILE A 236 -6.30 18.20 -4.33
CA ILE A 236 -6.79 16.84 -4.51
C ILE A 236 -7.84 16.84 -5.61
N TRP A 237 -7.63 15.96 -6.60
CA TRP A 237 -8.46 15.86 -7.78
C TRP A 237 -8.93 14.42 -7.99
N LEU A 238 -10.10 14.26 -8.60
CA LEU A 238 -10.68 12.96 -8.87
C LEU A 238 -11.10 12.84 -10.34
N ALA A 239 -10.74 11.74 -10.97
CA ALA A 239 -11.28 11.31 -12.26
C ALA A 239 -11.90 9.93 -12.14
N ALA A 240 -12.90 9.67 -12.98
CA ALA A 240 -13.49 8.35 -13.16
C ALA A 240 -13.40 7.96 -14.64
N LEU A 241 -13.16 6.68 -14.94
CA LEU A 241 -13.18 6.14 -16.29
C LEU A 241 -13.38 4.62 -16.28
N HIS A 242 -13.74 4.06 -17.44
CA HIS A 242 -13.67 2.62 -17.68
C HIS A 242 -12.40 2.29 -18.49
N PRO A 243 -11.69 1.18 -18.22
CA PRO A 243 -10.51 0.78 -18.99
C PRO A 243 -10.75 0.62 -20.50
N GLY A 244 -11.97 0.29 -20.93
CA GLY A 244 -12.34 0.21 -22.35
C GLY A 244 -12.33 1.56 -23.07
N LEU A 245 -12.34 2.67 -22.33
CA LEU A 245 -12.32 4.03 -22.89
C LEU A 245 -10.92 4.56 -23.14
N VAL A 246 -9.86 3.93 -22.61
CA VAL A 246 -8.49 4.40 -22.84
C VAL A 246 -7.88 3.73 -24.07
N PRO A 247 -6.93 4.36 -24.80
CA PRO A 247 -6.29 3.72 -25.96
C PRO A 247 -5.60 2.41 -25.60
N ASP A 248 -5.51 1.49 -26.56
CA ASP A 248 -4.67 0.31 -26.39
C ASP A 248 -3.20 0.74 -26.33
N ALA A 249 -2.44 0.06 -25.49
CA ALA A 249 -1.03 0.33 -25.22
C ALA A 249 -0.17 -0.90 -25.57
N GLY A 250 -0.61 -1.74 -26.51
CA GLY A 250 0.02 -3.04 -26.77
C GLY A 250 -0.29 -4.06 -25.69
N THR A 251 -1.45 -3.92 -25.04
CA THR A 251 -1.88 -4.81 -23.97
C THR A 251 -2.63 -6.02 -24.51
N ARG A 252 -2.80 -7.07 -23.68
CA ARG A 252 -3.78 -8.10 -24.02
C ARG A 252 -5.18 -7.46 -24.14
N PRO A 253 -6.04 -7.90 -25.08
CA PRO A 253 -7.38 -7.36 -25.22
C PRO A 253 -8.14 -7.43 -23.91
N LEU A 254 -8.86 -6.34 -23.59
CA LEU A 254 -9.70 -6.28 -22.41
C LEU A 254 -10.90 -7.21 -22.57
N ASP A 255 -11.19 -7.99 -21.53
CA ASP A 255 -12.45 -8.72 -21.47
C ASP A 255 -13.65 -7.78 -21.20
N PRO A 256 -14.89 -8.21 -21.48
CA PRO A 256 -16.07 -7.34 -21.36
C PRO A 256 -16.33 -6.81 -19.95
N VAL A 257 -15.83 -7.47 -18.89
CA VAL A 257 -16.05 -7.03 -17.52
C VAL A 257 -15.01 -6.00 -17.11
N GLU A 258 -13.73 -6.25 -17.36
CA GLU A 258 -12.68 -5.26 -17.05
C GLU A 258 -12.78 -4.02 -17.95
N ALA A 259 -13.29 -4.17 -19.19
CA ALA A 259 -13.49 -3.06 -20.10
C ALA A 259 -14.48 -2.00 -19.58
N VAL A 260 -15.45 -2.40 -18.75
CA VAL A 260 -16.49 -1.50 -18.20
C VAL A 260 -16.42 -1.36 -16.68
N ALA A 261 -15.34 -1.86 -16.06
CA ALA A 261 -15.17 -1.75 -14.61
C ALA A 261 -14.88 -0.30 -14.21
N ASP A 262 -15.45 0.13 -13.08
CA ASP A 262 -15.15 1.45 -12.53
C ASP A 262 -13.69 1.54 -12.12
N THR A 263 -13.01 2.55 -12.66
CA THR A 263 -11.70 3.00 -12.20
C THR A 263 -11.82 4.42 -11.67
N LEU A 264 -11.44 4.60 -10.41
CA LEU A 264 -11.31 5.91 -9.77
C LEU A 264 -9.83 6.26 -9.68
N LEU A 265 -9.48 7.46 -10.11
CA LEU A 265 -8.14 8.01 -10.04
C LEU A 265 -8.16 9.23 -9.13
N VAL A 266 -7.40 9.18 -8.04
CA VAL A 266 -7.25 10.31 -7.10
C VAL A 266 -5.84 10.85 -7.23
N LEU A 267 -5.74 12.13 -7.54
CA LEU A 267 -4.49 12.82 -7.78
C LEU A 267 -4.20 13.77 -6.62
N PHE A 268 -2.98 13.72 -6.10
CA PHE A 268 -2.47 14.59 -5.04
C PHE A 268 -1.29 15.41 -5.57
N GLU A 269 -1.34 16.73 -5.39
CA GLU A 269 -0.22 17.63 -5.73
C GLU A 269 0.90 17.52 -4.68
N LEU A 270 2.09 17.04 -5.10
CA LEU A 270 3.21 16.75 -4.17
C LEU A 270 3.98 18.00 -3.72
N ASP A 271 3.65 19.19 -4.23
CA ASP A 271 4.10 20.48 -3.68
C ASP A 271 3.25 20.94 -2.49
N ARG A 272 2.08 20.33 -2.28
CA ARG A 272 1.15 20.61 -1.17
C ARG A 272 1.11 19.51 -0.12
N PHE A 273 1.34 18.27 -0.53
CA PHE A 273 1.13 17.10 0.31
C PHE A 273 2.37 16.21 0.39
N ASP A 274 2.70 15.82 1.62
CA ASP A 274 3.70 14.79 1.90
C ASP A 274 3.09 13.39 1.86
N LEU A 275 3.89 12.39 1.50
CA LEU A 275 3.53 10.98 1.66
C LEU A 275 4.24 10.37 2.86
N HIS A 276 3.47 9.69 3.71
CA HIS A 276 4.00 8.91 4.82
C HIS A 276 3.55 7.45 4.73
N PHE A 277 4.40 6.55 5.20
CA PHE A 277 4.07 5.15 5.40
C PHE A 277 4.00 4.86 6.91
N ALA A 278 3.00 4.09 7.32
CA ALA A 278 2.85 3.62 8.69
C ALA A 278 2.43 2.15 8.67
N LEU A 279 3.04 1.33 9.52
CA LEU A 279 2.65 -0.06 9.68
C LEU A 279 1.38 -0.19 10.50
N GLY A 280 0.56 -1.19 10.12
CA GLY A 280 -0.55 -1.63 10.94
C GLY A 280 -0.07 -2.26 12.24
N THR A 281 -0.99 -2.49 13.18
CA THR A 281 -0.69 -3.10 14.49
C THR A 281 -0.19 -4.54 14.42
N GLU A 282 -0.31 -5.19 13.25
CA GLU A 282 0.01 -6.61 13.08
C GLU A 282 0.58 -6.96 11.71
N HIS A 283 0.11 -6.30 10.65
CA HIS A 283 0.53 -6.60 9.29
C HIS A 283 1.24 -5.41 8.62
N PRO A 284 2.20 -5.70 7.72
CA PRO A 284 2.85 -7.00 7.51
C PRO A 284 3.57 -7.53 8.77
N ARG A 285 3.57 -8.86 8.94
CA ARG A 285 4.38 -9.56 9.96
C ARG A 285 5.83 -9.68 9.49
N LEU A 286 6.72 -10.11 10.38
CA LEU A 286 8.18 -10.14 10.15
C LEU A 286 8.72 -11.56 9.93
N ASP A 287 7.91 -12.58 10.19
CA ASP A 287 8.19 -14.00 10.00
C ASP A 287 8.32 -14.40 8.51
N TRP A 288 8.70 -15.65 8.27
CA TRP A 288 8.77 -16.23 6.93
C TRP A 288 7.37 -16.34 6.28
N ALA A 289 7.22 -15.76 5.10
CA ALA A 289 6.03 -16.03 4.27
C ALA A 289 5.91 -17.53 3.90
N ASP A 290 4.70 -18.07 3.98
CA ASP A 290 4.39 -19.47 3.64
C ASP A 290 4.74 -19.85 2.20
N ARG A 291 4.78 -18.87 1.30
CA ARG A 291 5.11 -19.04 -0.12
C ARG A 291 6.56 -19.42 -0.38
N VAL A 292 7.45 -19.16 0.58
CA VAL A 292 8.90 -19.35 0.43
C VAL A 292 9.25 -20.82 0.46
N LYS A 293 9.97 -21.28 -0.57
CA LYS A 293 10.33 -22.69 -0.72
C LYS A 293 11.38 -23.11 0.33
N PRO A 294 11.35 -24.36 0.83
CA PRO A 294 12.31 -24.83 1.82
C PRO A 294 13.79 -24.60 1.47
N PRO A 295 14.25 -24.78 0.21
CA PRO A 295 15.67 -24.62 -0.12
C PRO A 295 16.22 -23.19 0.00
N VAL A 296 15.36 -22.17 0.01
CA VAL A 296 15.76 -20.76 0.15
C VAL A 296 15.52 -20.20 1.55
N ARG A 297 14.91 -20.98 2.44
CA ARG A 297 14.79 -20.63 3.85
C ARG A 297 16.11 -20.92 4.55
N THR A 298 16.53 -20.01 5.42
CA THR A 298 17.62 -20.26 6.37
C THR A 298 17.05 -20.78 7.69
N ASP A 299 17.93 -21.06 8.65
CA ASP A 299 17.58 -21.38 10.03
C ASP A 299 17.19 -20.15 10.88
N TRP A 300 17.16 -18.96 10.26
CA TRP A 300 16.83 -17.72 10.94
C TRP A 300 15.35 -17.66 11.32
N PRO A 301 14.99 -16.93 12.40
CA PRO A 301 13.59 -16.75 12.81
C PRO A 301 12.70 -16.19 11.69
N GLY A 302 13.23 -15.25 10.91
CA GLY A 302 12.57 -14.65 9.75
C GLY A 302 13.57 -14.34 8.63
N PRO A 303 13.08 -13.88 7.46
CA PRO A 303 13.93 -13.62 6.29
C PRO A 303 14.97 -12.55 6.56
N ASP A 304 14.77 -11.66 7.53
CA ASP A 304 15.68 -10.57 7.85
C ASP A 304 16.54 -10.84 9.11
N GLY A 305 16.42 -12.05 9.70
CA GLY A 305 17.12 -12.47 10.92
C GLY A 305 16.27 -12.41 12.20
N PHE A 306 15.05 -11.89 12.11
CA PHE A 306 14.09 -11.75 13.20
C PHE A 306 12.66 -11.99 12.68
N ASP A 307 11.76 -12.41 13.56
CA ASP A 307 10.33 -12.66 13.29
C ASP A 307 9.39 -11.84 14.20
N GLY A 308 9.96 -11.12 15.17
CA GLY A 308 9.27 -10.27 16.13
C GLY A 308 9.64 -8.80 16.02
N ASP A 309 8.75 -7.94 16.51
CA ASP A 309 8.91 -6.48 16.49
C ASP A 309 9.62 -5.93 17.73
N GLY A 310 9.68 -6.69 18.83
CA GLY A 310 10.32 -6.25 20.08
C GLY A 310 11.81 -5.91 19.89
N PRO A 311 12.30 -4.80 20.50
CA PRO A 311 11.64 -3.92 21.47
C PRO A 311 10.78 -2.80 20.84
N LEU A 312 10.62 -2.78 19.51
CA LEU A 312 9.81 -1.79 18.81
C LEU A 312 8.32 -2.09 18.95
N VAL A 313 7.51 -1.08 18.70
CA VAL A 313 6.05 -1.11 18.86
C VAL A 313 5.39 -0.54 17.61
N ARG A 314 4.48 -1.31 17.01
CA ARG A 314 3.67 -0.88 15.86
C ARG A 314 2.35 -0.29 16.36
N ALA A 315 2.18 1.03 16.22
CA ALA A 315 1.02 1.74 16.74
C ALA A 315 -0.22 1.63 15.83
N GLY A 316 -0.06 1.28 14.55
CA GLY A 316 -1.19 1.19 13.61
C GLY A 316 -1.89 2.53 13.36
N SER A 317 -1.25 3.65 13.70
CA SER A 317 -1.79 4.99 13.64
C SER A 317 -0.66 6.00 13.48
N VAL A 318 -0.99 7.17 12.97
CA VAL A 318 -0.05 8.30 12.91
C VAL A 318 0.12 8.94 14.29
N ARG A 319 1.27 9.56 14.51
CA ARG A 319 1.55 10.30 15.74
C ARG A 319 0.54 11.44 15.93
N PRO A 320 0.12 11.75 17.18
CA PRO A 320 -0.98 12.69 17.43
C PRO A 320 -0.78 14.10 16.87
N ASP A 321 0.45 14.61 16.83
CA ASP A 321 0.81 15.91 16.22
C ASP A 321 0.56 15.96 14.71
N ARG A 322 0.59 14.80 14.03
CA ARG A 322 0.34 14.69 12.59
C ARG A 322 -1.13 14.37 12.26
N GLY A 323 -1.91 13.88 13.22
CA GLY A 323 -3.27 13.37 12.99
C GLY A 323 -4.21 14.37 12.30
N GLY A 324 -4.13 15.65 12.67
CA GLY A 324 -4.93 16.72 12.06
C GLY A 324 -4.54 17.10 10.63
N ALA A 325 -3.35 16.69 10.16
CA ALA A 325 -2.84 16.98 8.83
C ALA A 325 -3.09 15.83 7.82
N VAL A 326 -3.63 14.69 8.28
CA VAL A 326 -3.94 13.56 7.39
C VAL A 326 -5.19 13.86 6.58
N VAL A 327 -5.02 14.05 5.26
CA VAL A 327 -6.11 14.30 4.32
C VAL A 327 -6.63 13.02 3.65
N ALA A 328 -5.81 11.97 3.58
CA ALA A 328 -6.16 10.69 3.00
C ALA A 328 -5.32 9.55 3.59
N ALA A 329 -5.87 8.33 3.58
CA ALA A 329 -5.15 7.11 3.90
C ALA A 329 -5.66 5.97 2.99
N PHE A 330 -4.73 5.22 2.42
CA PHE A 330 -5.01 4.06 1.58
C PHE A 330 -4.03 2.92 1.91
N THR A 331 -4.39 1.69 1.56
CA THR A 331 -3.54 0.53 1.84
C THR A 331 -2.38 0.49 0.86
N GLY A 332 -1.14 0.47 1.36
CA GLY A 332 0.05 0.56 0.50
C GLY A 332 0.67 -0.76 0.03
N GLY A 333 0.26 -1.93 0.55
CA GLY A 333 0.83 -3.20 0.08
C GLY A 333 0.35 -4.48 0.76
N PHE A 334 1.10 -5.56 0.55
CA PHE A 334 0.71 -6.92 0.93
C PHE A 334 1.00 -7.31 2.40
N LYS A 335 0.15 -8.20 2.95
CA LYS A 335 0.46 -8.96 4.18
C LYS A 335 1.68 -9.86 3.94
N ARG A 336 2.42 -10.20 5.00
CA ARG A 336 3.62 -11.05 4.94
C ARG A 336 3.39 -12.39 4.24
N SER A 337 2.27 -13.08 4.50
CA SER A 337 1.95 -14.36 3.86
C SER A 337 1.91 -14.31 2.32
N HIS A 338 1.64 -13.13 1.74
CA HIS A 338 1.64 -12.92 0.29
C HIS A 338 2.84 -12.11 -0.20
N GLY A 339 3.64 -11.57 0.73
CA GLY A 339 4.74 -10.65 0.44
C GLY A 339 6.05 -11.35 0.12
N ALA A 340 6.00 -12.45 -0.64
CA ALA A 340 7.16 -13.18 -1.16
C ALA A 340 6.75 -13.91 -2.45
N PHE A 341 7.72 -14.19 -3.30
CA PHE A 341 7.48 -14.90 -4.56
C PHE A 341 7.28 -16.39 -4.33
N HIS A 342 6.21 -16.93 -4.89
CA HIS A 342 5.93 -18.37 -4.84
C HIS A 342 6.65 -19.14 -5.97
N ARG A 343 6.80 -18.51 -7.14
CA ARG A 343 7.41 -19.07 -8.36
C ARG A 343 8.28 -18.02 -9.07
N GLY A 344 8.89 -18.43 -10.16
CA GLY A 344 9.83 -17.60 -10.93
C GLY A 344 11.22 -17.46 -10.29
N PRO A 345 12.12 -16.71 -10.96
CA PRO A 345 13.49 -16.49 -10.49
C PRO A 345 13.54 -15.87 -9.08
N LEU A 346 12.69 -14.87 -8.82
CA LEU A 346 12.64 -14.17 -7.53
C LEU A 346 12.21 -15.05 -6.35
N ALA A 347 11.53 -16.18 -6.58
CA ALA A 347 11.23 -17.16 -5.53
C ALA A 347 12.45 -17.99 -5.10
N THR A 348 13.54 -17.95 -5.87
CA THR A 348 14.75 -18.78 -5.66
C THR A 348 15.95 -17.98 -5.17
N VAL A 349 15.85 -16.66 -5.14
CA VAL A 349 16.91 -15.75 -4.67
C VAL A 349 16.40 -14.92 -3.49
N ASN A 350 17.32 -14.24 -2.81
CA ASN A 350 16.98 -13.22 -1.81
C ASN A 350 15.97 -13.71 -0.76
N ARG A 351 16.13 -14.98 -0.31
CA ARG A 351 15.27 -15.60 0.70
C ARG A 351 13.78 -15.66 0.26
N GLY A 352 13.52 -15.72 -1.04
CA GLY A 352 12.18 -15.69 -1.63
C GLY A 352 11.70 -14.28 -2.02
N SER A 353 12.61 -13.30 -2.04
CA SER A 353 12.39 -11.89 -2.40
C SER A 353 11.18 -11.30 -1.65
N HIS A 354 11.26 -11.28 -0.31
CA HIS A 354 10.21 -10.68 0.51
C HIS A 354 10.05 -9.19 0.22
N TYR A 355 8.81 -8.72 0.19
CA TYR A 355 8.50 -7.32 -0.06
C TYR A 355 8.96 -6.49 1.14
N GLY A 356 9.98 -5.67 0.93
CA GLY A 356 10.55 -4.82 1.96
C GLY A 356 9.65 -3.66 2.37
N PHE A 357 9.89 -3.15 3.57
CA PHE A 357 9.22 -1.96 4.09
C PHE A 357 10.03 -1.29 5.20
N VAL A 358 10.05 0.04 5.15
CA VAL A 358 10.76 0.95 6.04
C VAL A 358 9.78 2.02 6.49
N GLU A 359 9.61 2.19 7.80
CA GLU A 359 8.78 3.23 8.43
C GLU A 359 9.70 4.16 9.22
N ASP A 360 9.73 5.45 8.85
CA ASP A 360 10.49 6.51 9.55
C ASP A 360 11.96 6.10 9.81
N GLY A 361 12.59 5.48 8.82
CA GLY A 361 13.98 5.01 8.84
C GLY A 361 14.23 3.69 9.58
N ILE A 362 13.21 3.08 10.21
CA ILE A 362 13.30 1.75 10.78
C ILE A 362 13.09 0.71 9.67
N VAL A 363 14.08 -0.16 9.48
CA VAL A 363 14.05 -1.22 8.46
C VAL A 363 13.38 -2.47 9.02
N TRP A 364 12.07 -2.55 8.87
CA TRP A 364 11.29 -3.69 9.34
C TRP A 364 11.42 -4.93 8.43
N SER A 365 11.62 -4.72 7.13
CA SER A 365 12.01 -5.78 6.21
C SER A 365 12.81 -5.19 5.07
N ARG A 366 13.93 -5.83 4.71
CA ARG A 366 14.87 -5.27 3.74
C ARG A 366 14.24 -5.17 2.34
N PRO A 367 14.32 -4.00 1.67
CA PRO A 367 13.96 -3.89 0.27
C PRO A 367 14.83 -4.79 -0.64
N GLN A 368 14.20 -5.44 -1.60
CA GLN A 368 14.83 -6.38 -2.53
C GLN A 368 14.93 -5.79 -3.94
N PRO A 369 16.03 -6.04 -4.67
CA PRO A 369 16.15 -5.64 -6.07
C PRO A 369 15.05 -6.20 -6.97
N GLY A 370 14.70 -5.45 -8.02
CA GLY A 370 13.72 -5.85 -9.04
C GLY A 370 12.26 -5.62 -8.65
N LEU A 371 11.98 -5.11 -7.45
CA LEU A 371 10.61 -4.92 -6.97
C LEU A 371 10.15 -3.47 -7.09
N ALA A 372 8.87 -3.29 -7.47
CA ALA A 372 8.21 -2.00 -7.50
C ALA A 372 8.17 -1.41 -6.09
N SER A 373 8.64 -0.17 -5.97
CA SER A 373 8.90 0.49 -4.71
C SER A 373 8.40 1.91 -4.74
N VAL A 374 7.59 2.27 -3.73
CA VAL A 374 7.34 3.67 -3.38
C VAL A 374 8.37 4.07 -2.35
N THR A 375 9.07 5.17 -2.58
CA THR A 375 10.10 5.69 -1.68
C THR A 375 9.80 7.11 -1.28
N VAL A 376 10.21 7.46 -0.06
CA VAL A 376 10.18 8.84 0.44
C VAL A 376 11.53 9.10 1.07
N THR A 377 12.24 10.11 0.58
CA THR A 377 13.54 10.53 1.13
C THR A 377 13.38 11.41 2.37
N TRP A 378 14.48 11.70 3.05
CA TRP A 378 14.48 12.52 4.26
C TRP A 378 14.06 13.98 4.06
N ASP A 379 14.17 14.49 2.83
CA ASP A 379 13.70 15.82 2.43
C ASP A 379 12.25 15.82 1.89
N GLY A 380 11.54 14.69 1.99
CA GLY A 380 10.13 14.57 1.62
C GLY A 380 9.86 14.25 0.15
N ARG A 381 10.91 14.14 -0.68
CA ARG A 381 10.72 13.74 -2.09
C ARG A 381 10.15 12.32 -2.16
N VAL A 382 9.01 12.21 -2.84
CA VAL A 382 8.35 10.94 -3.16
C VAL A 382 8.80 10.47 -4.53
N ASP A 383 9.17 9.19 -4.67
CA ASP A 383 9.48 8.56 -5.95
C ASP A 383 8.81 7.17 -6.05
N LEU A 384 8.61 6.72 -7.28
CA LEU A 384 8.18 5.37 -7.62
C LEU A 384 9.15 4.79 -8.65
N GLY A 385 9.41 3.50 -8.55
CA GLY A 385 10.24 2.79 -9.53
C GLY A 385 10.67 1.41 -9.05
N VAL A 386 11.60 0.81 -9.78
CA VAL A 386 12.17 -0.49 -9.46
C VAL A 386 13.33 -0.34 -8.49
N TRP A 387 13.31 -1.07 -7.38
CA TRP A 387 14.44 -1.07 -6.44
C TRP A 387 15.67 -1.73 -7.07
N THR A 388 16.84 -1.13 -6.87
CA THR A 388 18.13 -1.58 -7.39
C THR A 388 19.13 -1.83 -6.28
N GLU A 389 20.18 -2.59 -6.57
CA GLU A 389 21.27 -2.85 -5.61
C GLU A 389 22.07 -1.59 -5.26
N ALA A 390 22.06 -0.57 -6.13
CA ALA A 390 22.74 0.69 -5.89
C ALA A 390 22.04 1.54 -4.82
N GLN A 391 20.75 1.32 -4.58
CA GLN A 391 19.99 2.10 -3.61
C GLN A 391 20.30 1.63 -2.18
N ARG A 392 20.65 2.59 -1.33
CA ARG A 392 20.92 2.33 0.09
C ARG A 392 19.69 2.64 0.92
N VAL A 393 19.27 1.69 1.73
CA VAL A 393 18.04 1.82 2.54
C VAL A 393 18.08 3.05 3.48
N GLY A 394 19.26 3.42 3.98
CA GLY A 394 19.44 4.57 4.89
C GLY A 394 19.21 5.95 4.24
N ASP A 395 19.21 6.03 2.91
CA ASP A 395 18.93 7.27 2.18
C ASP A 395 17.41 7.61 2.19
N TYR A 396 16.57 6.67 2.61
CA TYR A 396 15.12 6.80 2.61
C TYR A 396 14.55 6.88 4.02
N ARG A 397 13.54 7.73 4.16
CA ARG A 397 12.69 7.81 5.34
C ARG A 397 11.65 6.69 5.30
N HIS A 398 10.98 6.53 4.17
CA HIS A 398 10.00 5.46 3.95
C HIS A 398 10.34 4.69 2.68
N VAL A 399 10.12 3.38 2.74
CA VAL A 399 10.13 2.50 1.56
C VAL A 399 8.98 1.55 1.71
N ARG A 400 8.20 1.37 0.65
CA ARG A 400 7.21 0.31 0.59
C ARG A 400 7.31 -0.42 -0.74
N GLN A 401 7.73 -1.68 -0.67
CA GLN A 401 7.74 -2.55 -1.84
C GLN A 401 6.44 -3.33 -2.00
N ASN A 402 6.12 -3.60 -3.25
CA ASN A 402 5.12 -4.55 -3.70
C ASN A 402 5.78 -5.58 -4.64
N GLY A 403 5.00 -6.21 -5.52
CA GLY A 403 5.52 -7.15 -6.51
C GLY A 403 6.29 -6.46 -7.62
N LEU A 404 6.01 -6.86 -8.87
CA LEU A 404 6.66 -6.30 -10.04
C LEU A 404 5.97 -5.01 -10.51
N PRO A 405 6.68 -4.10 -11.20
CA PRO A 405 6.10 -2.88 -11.73
C PRO A 405 5.07 -3.18 -12.84
N LEU A 406 4.02 -2.38 -12.91
CA LEU A 406 3.04 -2.37 -13.99
C LEU A 406 3.57 -1.59 -15.20
N VAL A 407 4.24 -0.47 -14.92
CA VAL A 407 4.84 0.41 -15.93
C VAL A 407 6.26 0.73 -15.49
N VAL A 408 7.19 0.72 -16.44
CA VAL A 408 8.59 1.14 -16.26
C VAL A 408 8.98 2.00 -17.46
N ASP A 409 9.51 3.19 -17.21
CA ASP A 409 9.94 4.14 -18.25
C ASP A 409 8.87 4.38 -19.34
N GLY A 410 7.59 4.45 -18.95
CA GLY A 410 6.47 4.66 -19.86
C GLY A 410 6.12 3.45 -20.75
N ALA A 411 6.64 2.27 -20.44
CA ALA A 411 6.32 1.02 -21.11
C ALA A 411 5.73 -0.01 -20.13
N ILE A 412 4.96 -0.96 -20.65
CA ILE A 412 4.38 -2.05 -19.83
C ILE A 412 5.52 -2.88 -19.23
N GLY A 413 5.45 -3.16 -17.93
CA GLY A 413 6.42 -4.01 -17.26
C GLY A 413 6.48 -5.42 -17.89
N PRO A 414 7.67 -6.03 -17.98
CA PRO A 414 7.87 -7.27 -18.75
C PRO A 414 7.01 -8.45 -18.25
N ASP A 415 6.79 -8.52 -16.93
CA ASP A 415 6.11 -9.63 -16.27
C ASP A 415 4.64 -9.34 -15.93
N VAL A 416 4.07 -8.25 -16.48
CA VAL A 416 2.66 -7.88 -16.26
C VAL A 416 1.69 -8.99 -16.69
N TYR A 417 2.08 -9.77 -17.70
CA TYR A 417 1.26 -10.86 -18.24
C TYR A 417 1.61 -12.25 -17.72
N ASP A 418 2.72 -12.37 -16.98
CA ASP A 418 3.09 -13.62 -16.33
C ASP A 418 2.45 -13.68 -14.94
N ARG A 419 1.32 -14.37 -14.86
CA ARG A 419 0.58 -14.51 -13.61
C ARG A 419 1.40 -15.21 -12.51
N LEU A 420 2.21 -16.19 -12.86
CA LEU A 420 2.90 -17.03 -11.89
C LEU A 420 4.20 -16.36 -11.45
N ASP A 421 5.05 -16.02 -12.41
CA ASP A 421 6.37 -15.46 -12.14
C ASP A 421 6.27 -13.97 -11.77
N GLY A 422 5.23 -13.27 -12.23
CA GLY A 422 4.90 -11.92 -11.78
C GLY A 422 4.28 -11.85 -10.38
N ASN A 423 4.08 -13.00 -9.72
CA ASN A 423 3.45 -13.14 -8.41
C ASN A 423 2.09 -12.42 -8.29
N TRP A 424 1.40 -12.24 -9.41
CA TRP A 424 0.11 -11.57 -9.49
C TRP A 424 -0.97 -12.46 -8.86
N SER A 425 -1.35 -12.15 -7.63
CA SER A 425 -2.45 -12.85 -6.97
C SER A 425 -3.76 -12.60 -7.71
N GLY A 426 -4.58 -13.64 -7.82
CA GLY A 426 -5.96 -13.51 -8.28
C GLY A 426 -6.93 -13.02 -7.20
N SER A 427 -8.22 -13.01 -7.53
CA SER A 427 -9.35 -12.90 -6.60
C SER A 427 -9.27 -14.00 -5.54
N VAL A 428 -10.16 -13.93 -4.56
CA VAL A 428 -10.33 -14.99 -3.55
C VAL A 428 -10.59 -16.34 -4.23
N GLU A 429 -11.33 -16.34 -5.35
CA GLU A 429 -11.63 -17.52 -6.18
C GLU A 429 -10.44 -17.96 -7.06
N GLY A 430 -9.38 -17.15 -7.12
CA GLY A 430 -8.21 -17.39 -7.95
C GLY A 430 -8.30 -16.76 -9.34
N ASP A 431 -9.27 -15.89 -9.63
CA ASP A 431 -9.38 -15.24 -10.93
C ASP A 431 -8.33 -14.15 -11.11
N ALA A 432 -7.77 -13.97 -12.29
CA ALA A 432 -6.78 -12.90 -12.48
C ALA A 432 -7.39 -11.50 -12.24
N ARG A 433 -8.70 -11.38 -12.45
CA ARG A 433 -9.50 -10.18 -12.25
C ARG A 433 -9.87 -10.04 -10.77
N SER A 434 -9.53 -8.90 -10.17
CA SER A 434 -9.88 -8.59 -8.79
C SER A 434 -9.97 -7.09 -8.56
N MET A 435 -10.49 -6.71 -7.40
CA MET A 435 -10.32 -5.34 -6.89
C MET A 435 -8.83 -5.09 -6.66
N ARG A 436 -8.31 -4.01 -7.23
CA ARG A 436 -6.88 -3.67 -7.18
C ARG A 436 -6.68 -2.19 -6.93
N ALA A 437 -5.49 -1.85 -6.45
CA ALA A 437 -5.03 -0.49 -6.37
C ALA A 437 -3.57 -0.40 -6.83
N GLY A 438 -3.19 0.76 -7.34
CA GLY A 438 -1.83 1.07 -7.75
C GLY A 438 -1.52 2.54 -7.53
N LEU A 439 -0.24 2.89 -7.61
CA LEU A 439 0.25 4.25 -7.49
C LEU A 439 1.09 4.56 -8.71
N CYS A 440 1.09 5.79 -9.16
CA CYS A 440 2.05 6.28 -10.14
C CYS A 440 2.44 7.72 -9.80
N ILE A 441 3.61 8.15 -10.26
CA ILE A 441 3.93 9.58 -10.31
C ILE A 441 3.76 10.05 -11.74
N ARG A 442 3.08 11.19 -11.88
CA ARG A 442 3.01 11.93 -13.14
C ARG A 442 3.65 13.30 -12.97
N THR A 443 4.22 13.80 -14.06
CA THR A 443 4.81 15.13 -14.12
C THR A 443 4.07 15.95 -15.17
N GLU A 444 3.60 17.13 -14.78
CA GLU A 444 2.91 18.08 -15.66
C GLU A 444 3.63 19.43 -15.58
N GLY A 445 4.43 19.74 -16.60
CA GLY A 445 5.37 20.85 -16.54
C GLY A 445 6.37 20.65 -15.40
N THR A 446 6.35 21.51 -14.38
CA THR A 446 7.16 21.38 -13.16
C THR A 446 6.41 20.74 -11.99
N ALA A 447 5.10 20.54 -12.10
CA ALA A 447 4.30 19.96 -11.03
C ALA A 447 4.47 18.43 -11.02
N ARG A 448 4.75 17.87 -9.84
CA ARG A 448 4.77 16.42 -9.61
C ARG A 448 3.51 16.06 -8.85
N GLN A 449 2.86 14.99 -9.28
CA GLN A 449 1.59 14.56 -8.71
C GLN A 449 1.61 13.06 -8.46
N LEU A 450 1.12 12.65 -7.29
CA LEU A 450 0.90 11.25 -6.96
C LEU A 450 -0.51 10.86 -7.41
N LEU A 451 -0.61 9.84 -8.25
CA LEU A 451 -1.88 9.30 -8.72
C LEU A 451 -2.14 7.96 -8.02
N TYR A 452 -3.23 7.87 -7.27
CA TYR A 452 -3.74 6.62 -6.72
C TYR A 452 -4.88 6.10 -7.58
N GLY A 453 -4.69 4.93 -8.17
CA GLY A 453 -5.72 4.25 -8.95
C GLY A 453 -6.41 3.17 -8.15
N TYR A 454 -7.74 3.18 -8.09
CA TYR A 454 -8.58 2.14 -7.52
C TYR A 454 -9.45 1.53 -8.61
N PHE A 455 -9.35 0.21 -8.76
CA PHE A 455 -9.99 -0.56 -9.81
C PHE A 455 -10.95 -1.56 -9.17
N THR A 456 -12.23 -1.47 -9.50
CA THR A 456 -13.24 -2.39 -8.96
C THR A 456 -13.06 -3.82 -9.49
N ALA A 457 -12.62 -3.97 -10.73
CA ALA A 457 -12.25 -5.24 -11.34
C ALA A 457 -11.22 -5.03 -12.46
N ALA A 458 -9.96 -5.41 -12.22
CA ALA A 458 -8.91 -5.29 -13.24
C ALA A 458 -7.89 -6.43 -13.20
N THR A 459 -7.34 -6.75 -14.37
CA THR A 459 -6.06 -7.45 -14.50
C THR A 459 -4.89 -6.47 -14.40
N PRO A 460 -3.65 -6.93 -14.12
CA PRO A 460 -2.46 -6.07 -14.17
C PRO A 460 -2.30 -5.35 -15.52
N GLY A 461 -2.60 -6.02 -16.64
CA GLY A 461 -2.57 -5.41 -17.97
C GLY A 461 -3.56 -4.25 -18.13
N ALA A 462 -4.79 -4.41 -17.63
CA ALA A 462 -5.78 -3.32 -17.64
C ALA A 462 -5.34 -2.13 -16.77
N MET A 463 -4.71 -2.39 -15.62
CA MET A 463 -4.15 -1.31 -14.78
C MET A 463 -3.02 -0.57 -15.50
N ALA A 464 -2.06 -1.29 -16.09
CA ALA A 464 -0.96 -0.71 -16.85
C ALA A 464 -1.47 0.16 -18.00
N ARG A 465 -2.50 -0.29 -18.73
CA ARG A 465 -3.16 0.48 -19.80
C ARG A 465 -3.68 1.82 -19.30
N VAL A 466 -4.37 1.83 -18.15
CA VAL A 466 -4.94 3.06 -17.58
C VAL A 466 -3.83 4.00 -17.09
N PHE A 467 -2.81 3.49 -16.41
CA PHE A 467 -1.69 4.31 -15.95
C PHE A 467 -0.92 4.94 -17.13
N LEU A 468 -0.68 4.19 -18.21
CA LEU A 468 -0.08 4.73 -19.43
C LEU A 468 -0.95 5.82 -20.09
N ALA A 469 -2.27 5.62 -20.12
CA ALA A 469 -3.20 6.63 -20.62
C ALA A 469 -3.26 7.88 -19.72
N ALA A 470 -2.98 7.72 -18.42
CA ALA A 470 -2.88 8.81 -17.45
C ALA A 470 -1.52 9.54 -17.46
N GLY A 471 -0.58 9.09 -18.30
CA GLY A 471 0.74 9.71 -18.45
C GLY A 471 1.77 9.29 -17.40
N CYS A 472 1.60 8.11 -16.79
CA CYS A 472 2.56 7.60 -15.81
C CYS A 472 3.80 7.01 -16.50
N GLU A 473 4.98 7.31 -15.94
CA GLU A 473 6.26 6.70 -16.36
C GLU A 473 6.55 5.42 -15.56
N ASP A 474 6.25 5.40 -14.26
CA ASP A 474 6.38 4.24 -13.38
C ASP A 474 5.10 4.02 -12.57
N ALA A 475 4.65 2.76 -12.44
CA ALA A 475 3.43 2.38 -11.72
C ALA A 475 3.45 1.00 -11.07
#